data_AF-A0A829YHS3-F1
#
_entry.id   AF-A0A829YHS3-F1
#
_cell.length_a   1.000
_cell.length_b   1.000
_cell.length_c   1.000
_cell.angle_alpha   90.00
_cell.angle_beta   90.00
_cell.angle_gamma   90.00
#
_symmetry.space_group_name_H-M   'P 1'
#
loop_
_entity.id
_entity.type
_entity.pdbx_description
1 polymer ?
#
loop_
_entity_poly.entity_id
_entity_poly.type
_entity_poly.pdbx_seq_one_letter_code
_entity_poly.pdbx_strand_id
1 'polypeptide(L)'
;MRLEWEHVVPAHSFGQQRKCWQEGGRKRCVADDPVFRMMEADMHNLVPSAGELNADRSNFRFGLLPATPKRHGACDFKVDFKARIVEPRDDVKGMFARIYFYMHDRYDLRMSDQQQRLLMAWDKRYPATAWELERDRRIARIVGHSNPFVVGTRQWTRGHRNTADGIVTPIPAGHRSLRPSSSAQGAPKATHSTPVGAVLGNRGSKVYHLPQGCPGYESVSAKNRVHFENEAKARAAGFRKAGNCR
;
A
#
# COMPACT_ATOMS: atom_id res chain seq x y z
N MET A 1 -13.61 -9.15 20.13
CA MET A 1 -12.95 -9.55 18.87
C MET A 1 -13.10 -8.42 17.86
N ARG A 2 -12.00 -7.92 17.28
CA ARG A 2 -12.04 -6.91 16.21
C ARG A 2 -11.70 -7.56 14.88
N LEU A 3 -12.35 -7.09 13.81
CA LEU A 3 -12.07 -7.54 12.45
C LEU A 3 -11.06 -6.60 11.80
N GLU A 4 -10.04 -7.18 11.18
CA GLU A 4 -8.97 -6.47 10.49
C GLU A 4 -8.84 -6.96 9.04
N TRP A 5 -8.38 -6.07 8.17
CA TRP A 5 -7.99 -6.43 6.82
C TRP A 5 -6.58 -7.01 6.83
N GLU A 6 -6.47 -8.27 6.45
CA GLU A 6 -5.22 -9.01 6.33
C GLU A 6 -4.72 -8.95 4.88
N HIS A 7 -3.42 -8.69 4.73
CA HIS A 7 -2.69 -8.76 3.47
C HIS A 7 -2.14 -10.17 3.30
N VAL A 8 -2.83 -11.06 2.58
CA VAL A 8 -2.44 -12.48 2.45
C VAL A 8 -0.99 -12.61 1.97
N VAL A 9 -0.54 -11.81 1.00
CA VAL A 9 0.88 -11.52 0.79
C VAL A 9 1.20 -10.26 1.61
N PRO A 10 2.04 -10.33 2.67
CA PRO A 10 2.27 -9.20 3.57
C PRO A 10 2.82 -7.98 2.84
N ALA A 11 2.44 -6.79 3.28
CA ALA A 11 3.01 -5.54 2.77
C ALA A 11 4.53 -5.48 2.87
N HIS A 12 5.09 -6.09 3.92
CA HIS A 12 6.52 -6.28 4.05
C HIS A 12 7.14 -7.08 2.90
N SER A 13 6.49 -8.17 2.46
CA SER A 13 7.05 -9.06 1.44
C SER A 13 7.22 -8.37 0.09
N PHE A 14 6.26 -7.53 -0.33
CA PHE A 14 6.34 -6.77 -1.58
C PHE A 14 6.92 -5.35 -1.43
N GLY A 15 7.19 -4.93 -0.19
CA GLY A 15 7.67 -3.60 0.14
C GLY A 15 9.15 -3.54 0.54
N GLN A 16 9.64 -4.50 1.32
CA GLN A 16 10.93 -4.42 2.01
C GLN A 16 12.15 -4.17 1.10
N GLN A 17 12.10 -4.63 -0.16
CA GLN A 17 13.23 -4.46 -1.10
C GLN A 17 13.19 -3.11 -1.83
N ARG A 18 12.12 -2.33 -1.67
CA ARG A 18 11.94 -1.05 -2.36
C ARG A 18 12.70 0.06 -1.64
N LYS A 19 13.23 1.01 -2.42
CA LYS A 19 13.96 2.18 -1.90
C LYS A 19 13.13 2.98 -0.89
N CYS A 20 11.85 3.22 -1.16
CA CYS A 20 10.94 3.90 -0.23
C CYS A 20 10.89 3.22 1.15
N TRP A 21 10.97 1.89 1.20
CA TRP A 21 10.88 1.14 2.45
C TRP A 21 12.16 1.28 3.26
N GLN A 22 13.30 1.28 2.59
CA GLN A 22 14.61 1.51 3.21
C GLN A 22 14.73 2.94 3.75
N GLU A 23 14.12 3.92 3.08
CA GLU A 23 14.18 5.34 3.46
C GLU A 23 13.15 5.77 4.51
N GLY A 24 12.07 5.02 4.71
CA GLY A 24 11.03 5.41 5.66
C GLY A 24 9.90 4.41 5.86
N GLY A 25 10.16 3.13 5.57
CA GLY A 25 9.23 2.03 5.75
C GLY A 25 7.95 2.14 4.93
N ARG A 26 6.92 1.42 5.38
CA ARG A 26 5.60 1.37 4.74
C ARG A 26 5.03 2.76 4.48
N LYS A 27 5.10 3.68 5.46
CA LYS A 27 4.54 5.03 5.36
C LYS A 27 5.14 5.82 4.18
N ARG A 28 6.45 5.73 3.97
CA ARG A 28 7.13 6.35 2.82
C ARG A 28 6.71 5.70 1.50
N CYS A 29 6.61 4.37 1.45
CA CYS A 29 6.13 3.70 0.25
C CYS A 29 4.69 4.08 -0.14
N VAL A 30 3.79 4.23 0.85
CA VAL A 30 2.45 4.75 0.60
C VAL A 30 2.50 6.16 0.01
N ALA A 31 3.41 7.01 0.47
CA ALA A 31 3.52 8.39 -0.03
C ALA A 31 4.10 8.45 -1.45
N ASP A 32 5.15 7.67 -1.75
CA ASP A 32 6.03 7.96 -2.88
C ASP A 32 6.09 6.87 -3.95
N ASP A 33 5.66 5.64 -3.64
CA ASP A 33 5.74 4.51 -4.57
C ASP A 33 4.34 4.13 -5.10
N PRO A 34 3.98 4.53 -6.32
CA PRO A 34 2.66 4.22 -6.89
C PRO A 34 2.44 2.71 -7.07
N VAL A 35 3.48 1.93 -7.37
CA VAL A 35 3.36 0.48 -7.53
C VAL A 35 3.12 -0.17 -6.17
N PHE A 36 3.80 0.31 -5.11
CA PHE A 36 3.51 -0.15 -3.74
C PHE A 36 2.07 0.13 -3.33
N ARG A 37 1.55 1.34 -3.59
CA ARG A 37 0.14 1.67 -3.31
C ARG A 37 -0.83 0.74 -4.03
N MET A 38 -0.54 0.42 -5.30
CA MET A 38 -1.37 -0.52 -6.06
C MET A 38 -1.39 -1.91 -5.44
N MET A 39 -0.22 -2.45 -5.07
CA MET A 39 -0.12 -3.76 -4.41
C MET A 39 -0.80 -3.79 -3.04
N GLU A 40 -0.65 -2.72 -2.27
CA GLU A 40 -1.25 -2.60 -0.94
C GLU A 40 -2.78 -2.47 -0.99
N ALA A 41 -3.31 -1.77 -1.98
CA ALA A 41 -4.74 -1.59 -2.18
C ALA A 41 -5.38 -2.72 -2.99
N ASP A 42 -4.62 -3.72 -3.45
CA ASP A 42 -5.15 -4.81 -4.28
C ASP A 42 -6.16 -5.65 -3.49
N MET A 43 -7.43 -5.52 -3.88
CA MET A 43 -8.55 -6.18 -3.23
C MET A 43 -8.44 -7.71 -3.29
N HIS A 44 -7.78 -8.29 -4.28
CA HIS A 44 -7.56 -9.73 -4.35
C HIS A 44 -6.67 -10.22 -3.20
N ASN A 45 -5.78 -9.36 -2.69
CA ASN A 45 -4.87 -9.65 -1.59
C ASN A 45 -5.44 -9.37 -0.18
N LEU A 46 -6.63 -8.76 -0.08
CA LEU A 46 -7.25 -8.35 1.17
C LEU A 46 -8.33 -9.32 1.63
N VAL A 47 -8.19 -9.86 2.84
CA VAL A 47 -9.18 -10.76 3.45
C VAL A 47 -9.55 -10.31 4.87
N PRO A 48 -10.80 -10.49 5.31
CA PRO A 48 -11.15 -10.24 6.70
C PRO A 48 -10.50 -11.28 7.61
N SER A 49 -9.94 -10.82 8.73
CA SER A 49 -9.29 -11.67 9.74
C SER A 49 -9.62 -11.18 11.15
N ALA A 50 -9.52 -12.07 12.14
CA ALA A 50 -9.53 -11.66 13.54
C ALA A 50 -8.21 -10.95 13.87
N GLY A 51 -8.28 -9.79 14.53
CA GLY A 51 -7.09 -8.96 14.78
C GLY A 51 -5.97 -9.66 15.56
N GLU A 52 -6.31 -10.60 16.44
CA GLU A 52 -5.33 -11.46 17.13
C GLU A 52 -4.56 -12.35 16.15
N LEU A 53 -5.27 -13.04 15.26
CA LEU A 53 -4.66 -13.89 14.23
C LEU A 53 -3.81 -13.04 13.26
N ASN A 54 -4.29 -11.85 12.90
CA ASN A 54 -3.54 -10.92 12.05
C ASN A 54 -2.23 -10.48 12.73
N ALA A 55 -2.29 -10.14 14.01
CA ALA A 55 -1.13 -9.73 14.79
C ALA A 55 -0.10 -10.88 14.92
N ASP A 56 -0.56 -12.08 15.27
CA ASP A 56 0.28 -13.26 15.44
C ASP A 56 0.88 -13.73 14.12
N ARG A 57 0.12 -13.60 13.03
CA ARG A 57 0.58 -13.90 11.67
C ARG A 57 1.73 -12.99 11.28
N SER A 58 1.65 -11.69 11.59
CA SER A 58 2.68 -10.70 11.29
C SER A 58 3.08 -10.72 9.79
N ASN A 59 4.37 -10.80 9.47
CA ASN A 59 4.91 -11.03 8.13
C ASN A 59 5.50 -12.44 7.98
N PHE A 60 4.99 -13.42 8.74
CA PHE A 60 5.51 -14.79 8.71
C PHE A 60 5.11 -15.49 7.41
N ARG A 61 6.01 -16.35 6.95
CA ARG A 61 5.76 -17.16 5.76
C ARG A 61 4.82 -18.31 6.09
N PHE A 62 4.12 -18.79 5.07
CA PHE A 62 3.34 -20.01 5.23
C PHE A 62 4.21 -21.26 5.24
N GLY A 63 3.79 -22.26 6.02
CA GLY A 63 4.46 -23.55 6.13
C GLY A 63 3.54 -24.59 6.76
N LEU A 64 4.06 -25.81 6.87
CA LEU A 64 3.41 -26.89 7.62
C LEU A 64 4.00 -26.94 9.03
N LEU A 65 3.13 -27.08 10.02
CA LEU A 65 3.44 -27.11 11.45
C LEU A 65 2.74 -28.31 12.11
N PRO A 66 3.09 -29.56 11.72
CA PRO A 66 2.43 -30.76 12.24
C PRO A 66 2.63 -30.95 13.74
N ALA A 67 3.81 -30.55 14.27
CA ALA A 67 4.16 -30.69 15.68
C ALA A 67 3.80 -29.48 16.55
N THR A 68 3.26 -28.40 15.96
CA THR A 68 2.93 -27.19 16.70
C THR A 68 1.53 -27.30 17.32
N PRO A 69 1.38 -27.08 18.64
CA PRO A 69 0.09 -27.13 19.29
C PRO A 69 -0.80 -25.95 18.86
N LYS A 70 -2.12 -26.17 18.86
CA LYS A 70 -3.11 -25.12 18.61
C LYS A 70 -3.11 -24.12 19.77
N ARG A 71 -3.06 -22.82 19.46
CA ARG A 71 -3.09 -21.74 20.46
C ARG A 71 -4.42 -20.97 20.50
N HIS A 72 -5.25 -21.11 19.46
CA HIS A 72 -6.47 -20.32 19.29
C HIS A 72 -7.74 -21.19 19.41
N GLY A 73 -7.74 -22.11 20.37
CA GLY A 73 -8.87 -23.00 20.64
C GLY A 73 -9.26 -23.86 19.44
N ALA A 74 -10.52 -23.76 19.02
CA ALA A 74 -11.06 -24.53 17.89
C ALA A 74 -10.55 -24.06 16.52
N CYS A 75 -9.98 -22.85 16.42
CA CYS A 75 -9.41 -22.35 15.18
C CYS A 75 -8.12 -23.12 14.85
N ASP A 76 -8.09 -23.82 13.71
CA ASP A 76 -6.91 -24.55 13.24
C ASP A 76 -5.89 -23.60 12.58
N PHE A 77 -5.42 -22.65 13.37
CA PHE A 77 -4.34 -21.74 13.05
C PHE A 77 -3.17 -22.05 13.98
N LYS A 78 -2.00 -22.29 13.39
CA LYS A 78 -0.77 -22.57 14.14
C LYS A 78 0.29 -21.57 13.77
N VAL A 79 1.02 -21.12 14.79
CA VAL A 79 2.11 -20.17 14.65
C VAL A 79 3.35 -20.68 15.38
N ASP A 80 4.47 -20.69 14.67
CA ASP A 80 5.79 -20.84 15.25
C ASP A 80 6.51 -19.49 15.15
N PHE A 81 6.53 -18.75 16.26
CA PHE A 81 7.17 -17.44 16.35
C PHE A 81 8.69 -17.50 16.18
N LYS A 82 9.32 -18.61 16.61
CA LYS A 82 10.77 -18.78 16.52
C LYS A 82 11.19 -19.05 15.07
N ALA A 83 10.46 -19.93 14.39
CA ALA A 83 10.69 -20.23 12.98
C ALA A 83 10.10 -19.15 12.04
N ARG A 84 9.23 -18.27 12.56
CA ARG A 84 8.48 -17.26 11.80
C ARG A 84 7.65 -17.89 10.69
N ILE A 85 6.93 -18.96 11.05
CA ILE A 85 6.07 -19.76 10.15
C ILE A 85 4.65 -19.78 10.70
N VAL A 86 3.67 -19.72 9.79
CA VAL A 86 2.26 -19.92 10.09
C VAL A 86 1.71 -21.05 9.24
N GLU A 87 0.91 -21.92 9.85
CA GLU A 87 0.05 -22.86 9.15
C GLU A 87 -1.41 -22.39 9.32
N PRO A 88 -2.07 -21.93 8.25
CA PRO A 88 -3.48 -21.58 8.30
C PRO A 88 -4.37 -22.83 8.26
N ARG A 89 -5.67 -22.64 8.54
CA ARG A 89 -6.69 -23.69 8.38
C ARG A 89 -6.75 -24.22 6.96
N ASP A 90 -7.09 -25.50 6.83
CA ASP A 90 -7.07 -26.22 5.55
C ASP A 90 -7.94 -25.59 4.46
N ASP A 91 -9.13 -25.12 4.85
CA ASP A 91 -10.12 -24.54 3.94
C ASP A 91 -9.72 -23.17 3.33
N VAL A 92 -8.66 -22.52 3.80
CA VAL A 92 -8.11 -21.29 3.15
C VAL A 92 -6.78 -21.51 2.44
N LYS A 93 -6.15 -22.69 2.58
CA LYS A 93 -4.85 -22.98 1.97
C LYS A 93 -4.86 -22.79 0.45
N GLY A 94 -5.90 -23.27 -0.22
CA GLY A 94 -6.08 -23.08 -1.66
C GLY A 94 -6.23 -21.62 -2.06
N MET A 95 -7.11 -20.89 -1.38
CA MET A 95 -7.32 -19.45 -1.63
C MET A 95 -6.03 -18.66 -1.44
N PHE A 96 -5.28 -18.93 -0.38
CA PHE A 96 -4.01 -18.24 -0.13
C PHE A 96 -2.96 -18.57 -1.19
N ALA A 97 -2.90 -19.82 -1.69
CA ALA A 97 -2.04 -20.17 -2.80
C ALA A 97 -2.35 -19.36 -4.06
N ARG A 98 -3.62 -19.29 -4.46
CA ARG A 98 -4.06 -18.52 -5.64
C ARG A 98 -3.84 -17.02 -5.49
N ILE A 99 -3.99 -16.45 -4.29
CA ILE A 99 -3.67 -15.04 -4.01
C ILE A 99 -2.16 -14.80 -4.12
N TYR A 100 -1.32 -15.69 -3.59
CA TYR A 100 0.13 -15.60 -3.76
C TYR A 100 0.53 -15.67 -5.22
N PHE A 101 0.03 -16.65 -5.99
CA PHE A 101 0.33 -16.75 -7.42
C PHE A 101 -0.05 -15.48 -8.17
N TYR A 102 -1.26 -14.96 -7.91
CA TYR A 102 -1.73 -13.72 -8.49
C TYR A 102 -0.82 -12.53 -8.17
N MET A 103 -0.52 -12.29 -6.89
CA MET A 103 0.30 -11.14 -6.50
C MET A 103 1.72 -11.23 -7.07
N HIS A 104 2.29 -12.44 -7.12
CA HIS A 104 3.63 -12.64 -7.67
C HIS A 104 3.67 -12.51 -9.19
N ASP A 105 2.68 -13.04 -9.89
CA ASP A 105 2.56 -12.94 -11.35
C ASP A 105 2.30 -11.49 -11.80
N ARG A 106 1.33 -10.83 -11.18
CA ARG A 106 0.86 -9.48 -11.56
C ARG A 106 1.89 -8.39 -11.29
N TYR A 107 2.63 -8.50 -10.18
CA TYR A 107 3.55 -7.46 -9.72
C TYR A 107 5.03 -7.87 -9.82
N ASP A 108 5.31 -8.91 -10.60
CA ASP A 108 6.65 -9.44 -10.83
C ASP A 108 7.47 -9.68 -9.55
N LEU A 109 6.84 -10.31 -8.56
CA LEU A 109 7.49 -10.59 -7.29
C LEU A 109 8.17 -11.95 -7.34
N ARG A 110 9.38 -12.03 -6.79
CA ARG A 110 10.12 -13.30 -6.69
C ARG A 110 9.54 -14.17 -5.58
N MET A 111 9.25 -15.42 -5.90
CA MET A 111 8.83 -16.44 -4.92
C MET A 111 9.93 -17.48 -4.76
N SER A 112 10.27 -17.86 -3.53
CA SER A 112 11.26 -18.91 -3.29
C SER A 112 10.74 -20.28 -3.76
N ASP A 113 11.63 -21.13 -4.23
CA ASP A 113 11.31 -22.50 -4.66
C ASP A 113 10.57 -23.32 -3.60
N GLN A 114 10.92 -23.12 -2.32
CA GLN A 114 10.23 -23.78 -1.20
C GLN A 114 8.77 -23.31 -1.10
N GLN A 115 8.54 -22.00 -1.18
CA GLN A 115 7.20 -21.43 -1.09
C GLN A 115 6.36 -21.83 -2.31
N GLN A 116 6.94 -21.80 -3.51
CA GLN A 116 6.26 -22.25 -4.74
C GLN A 116 5.77 -23.69 -4.61
N ARG A 117 6.64 -24.62 -4.18
CA ARG A 117 6.25 -26.04 -4.01
C ARG A 117 5.12 -26.22 -2.99
N LEU A 118 5.19 -25.51 -1.86
CA LEU A 118 4.14 -25.56 -0.84
C LEU A 118 2.80 -25.09 -1.41
N LEU A 119 2.79 -23.93 -2.05
CA LEU A 119 1.56 -23.33 -2.56
C LEU A 119 0.98 -24.11 -3.75
N MET A 120 1.82 -24.70 -4.60
CA MET A 120 1.37 -25.60 -5.68
C MET A 120 0.69 -26.85 -5.11
N ALA A 121 1.25 -27.41 -4.03
CA ALA A 121 0.62 -28.55 -3.35
C ALA A 121 -0.72 -28.15 -2.71
N TRP A 122 -0.82 -26.95 -2.14
CA TRP A 122 -2.07 -26.43 -1.58
C TRP A 122 -3.12 -26.15 -2.64
N ASP A 123 -2.75 -25.50 -3.74
CA ASP A 123 -3.67 -25.21 -4.84
C ASP A 123 -4.26 -26.49 -5.45
N LYS A 124 -3.41 -27.51 -5.65
CA LYS A 124 -3.86 -28.83 -6.12
C LYS A 124 -4.78 -29.53 -5.13
N ARG A 125 -4.47 -29.46 -3.83
CA ARG A 125 -5.22 -30.16 -2.77
C ARG A 125 -6.56 -29.48 -2.43
N TYR A 126 -6.61 -28.15 -2.54
CA TYR A 126 -7.75 -27.34 -2.15
C TYR A 126 -8.19 -26.49 -3.36
N PRO A 127 -9.05 -27.05 -4.25
CA PRO A 127 -9.50 -26.36 -5.46
C PRO A 127 -10.30 -25.09 -5.13
N ALA A 128 -10.49 -24.22 -6.13
CA ALA A 128 -11.27 -23.00 -5.98
C ALA A 128 -12.71 -23.31 -5.53
N THR A 129 -13.14 -22.65 -4.47
CA THR A 129 -14.50 -22.79 -3.93
C THR A 129 -15.49 -21.87 -4.64
N ALA A 130 -16.79 -22.17 -4.52
CA ALA A 130 -17.85 -21.29 -5.02
C ALA A 130 -17.76 -19.86 -4.44
N TRP A 131 -17.36 -19.75 -3.17
CA TRP A 131 -17.16 -18.44 -2.53
C TRP A 131 -15.97 -17.68 -3.13
N GLU A 132 -14.85 -18.36 -3.44
CA GLU A 132 -13.71 -17.71 -4.10
C GLU A 132 -14.07 -17.17 -5.48
N LEU A 133 -14.84 -17.93 -6.26
CA LEU A 133 -15.34 -17.49 -7.57
C LEU A 133 -16.27 -16.28 -7.45
N GLU A 134 -17.19 -16.29 -6.47
CA GLU A 134 -18.08 -15.15 -6.22
C GLU A 134 -17.32 -13.92 -5.71
N ARG A 135 -16.33 -14.11 -4.84
CA ARG A 135 -15.44 -13.04 -4.37
C ARG A 135 -14.66 -12.44 -5.55
N ASP A 136 -14.06 -13.28 -6.39
CA ASP A 136 -13.35 -12.84 -7.60
C ASP A 136 -14.26 -12.00 -8.50
N ARG A 137 -15.46 -12.50 -8.82
CA ARG A 137 -16.45 -11.80 -9.65
C ARG A 137 -16.81 -10.43 -9.08
N ARG A 138 -16.99 -10.32 -7.76
CA ARG A 138 -17.29 -9.04 -7.09
C ARG A 138 -16.12 -8.07 -7.16
N ILE A 139 -14.90 -8.56 -6.91
CA ILE A 139 -13.69 -7.73 -6.98
C ILE A 139 -13.45 -7.28 -8.43
N ALA A 140 -13.53 -8.19 -9.40
CA ALA A 140 -13.33 -7.90 -10.82
C ALA A 140 -14.27 -6.81 -11.34
N ARG A 141 -15.51 -6.76 -10.86
CA ARG A 141 -16.45 -5.66 -11.18
C ARG A 141 -15.95 -4.29 -10.71
N ILE A 142 -15.19 -4.25 -9.61
CA ILE A 142 -14.69 -3.02 -9.01
C ILE A 142 -13.34 -2.62 -9.62
N VAL A 143 -12.41 -3.58 -9.73
CA VAL A 143 -11.01 -3.32 -10.14
C VAL A 143 -10.78 -3.49 -11.65
N GLY A 144 -11.72 -4.10 -12.37
CA GLY A 144 -11.67 -4.29 -13.82
C GLY A 144 -10.93 -5.54 -14.29
N HIS A 145 -10.45 -6.40 -13.39
CA HIS A 145 -9.77 -7.65 -13.75
C HIS A 145 -9.99 -8.75 -12.68
N SER A 146 -10.02 -10.01 -13.12
CA SER A 146 -10.05 -11.18 -12.25
C SER A 146 -8.66 -11.60 -11.77
N ASN A 147 -8.62 -12.45 -10.76
CA ASN A 147 -7.51 -13.31 -10.44
C ASN A 147 -7.56 -14.57 -11.36
N PRO A 148 -6.66 -14.69 -12.35
CA PRO A 148 -6.70 -15.77 -13.33
C PRO A 148 -6.44 -17.17 -12.72
N PHE A 149 -5.83 -17.24 -11.53
CA PHE A 149 -5.62 -18.49 -10.80
C PHE A 149 -6.88 -18.96 -10.05
N VAL A 150 -7.84 -18.07 -9.80
CA VAL A 150 -9.16 -18.42 -9.24
C VAL A 150 -10.11 -18.90 -10.32
N VAL A 151 -10.17 -18.22 -11.47
CA VAL A 151 -11.05 -18.59 -12.58
C VAL A 151 -10.46 -19.69 -13.49
N GLY A 152 -9.21 -20.10 -13.25
CA GLY A 152 -8.57 -21.21 -13.96
C GLY A 152 -8.03 -20.87 -15.36
N THR A 153 -7.90 -19.58 -15.70
CA THR A 153 -7.29 -19.14 -16.97
C THR A 153 -5.76 -19.09 -16.92
N ARG A 154 -5.17 -19.15 -15.72
CA ARG A 154 -3.73 -19.38 -15.50
C ARG A 154 -3.53 -20.45 -14.43
N GLN A 155 -2.41 -21.16 -14.53
CA GLN A 155 -1.97 -22.12 -13.54
C GLN A 155 -0.50 -21.87 -13.20
N TRP A 156 -0.14 -21.89 -11.92
CA TRP A 156 1.24 -21.72 -11.50
C TRP A 156 2.01 -23.03 -11.65
N THR A 157 3.13 -23.00 -12.36
CA THR A 157 4.04 -24.13 -12.51
C THR A 157 5.46 -23.76 -12.10
N ARG A 158 6.31 -24.76 -11.88
CA ARG A 158 7.74 -24.49 -11.66
C ARG A 158 8.32 -23.79 -12.90
N GLY A 159 9.02 -22.68 -12.69
CA GLY A 159 9.53 -21.85 -13.78
C GLY A 159 8.50 -20.92 -14.43
N HIS A 160 7.35 -20.71 -13.77
CA HIS A 160 6.35 -19.70 -14.18
C HIS A 160 7.03 -18.36 -14.49
N ARG A 161 6.68 -17.78 -15.63
CA ARG A 161 7.11 -16.44 -16.03
C ARG A 161 6.02 -15.45 -15.67
N ASN A 162 6.34 -14.53 -14.77
CA ASN A 162 5.42 -13.49 -14.34
C ASN A 162 5.02 -12.60 -15.52
N THR A 163 3.74 -12.25 -15.60
CA THR A 163 3.23 -11.36 -16.64
C THR A 163 3.49 -9.88 -16.38
N ALA A 164 3.69 -9.49 -15.12
CA ALA A 164 3.90 -8.11 -14.69
C ALA A 164 2.77 -7.14 -15.12
N ASP A 165 1.57 -7.64 -15.38
CA ASP A 165 0.45 -6.87 -15.93
C ASP A 165 -0.08 -5.77 -14.99
N GLY A 166 0.24 -5.83 -13.69
CA GLY A 166 -0.07 -4.79 -12.70
C GLY A 166 1.00 -3.70 -12.55
N ILE A 167 2.16 -3.86 -13.18
CA ILE A 167 3.21 -2.82 -13.24
C ILE A 167 3.00 -1.93 -14.46
N VAL A 168 2.49 -2.50 -15.56
CA VAL A 168 2.43 -1.84 -16.88
C VAL A 168 1.06 -1.19 -17.16
N THR A 169 0.07 -1.29 -16.28
CA THR A 169 -1.26 -0.73 -16.54
C THR A 169 -1.22 0.79 -16.77
N PRO A 170 -1.54 1.28 -17.98
CA PRO A 170 -1.91 2.67 -18.16
C PRO A 170 -3.18 2.88 -17.34
N ILE A 171 -3.19 3.90 -16.48
CA ILE A 171 -4.45 4.35 -15.87
C ILE A 171 -5.42 4.61 -17.04
N PRO A 172 -6.60 3.97 -17.10
CA PRO A 172 -7.56 4.24 -18.16
C PRO A 172 -7.85 5.74 -18.20
N ALA A 173 -7.80 6.36 -19.37
CA ALA A 173 -7.96 7.82 -19.54
C ALA A 173 -9.29 8.37 -18.97
N GLY A 174 -10.25 7.48 -18.65
CA GLY A 174 -11.52 7.81 -17.98
C GLY A 174 -11.51 7.70 -16.45
N HIS A 175 -10.41 7.36 -15.79
CA HIS A 175 -10.34 7.33 -14.33
C HIS A 175 -10.41 8.77 -13.79
N ARG A 176 -11.44 9.05 -12.98
CA ARG A 176 -11.84 10.40 -12.50
C ARG A 176 -10.75 11.16 -11.73
N SER A 177 -9.64 10.50 -11.41
CA SER A 177 -8.45 11.11 -10.81
C SER A 177 -7.59 11.94 -11.79
N LEU A 178 -7.90 11.92 -13.09
CA LEU A 178 -7.22 12.70 -14.13
C LEU A 178 -8.19 13.53 -14.97
N ARG A 179 -9.24 14.10 -14.36
CA ARG A 179 -9.98 15.18 -15.04
C ARG A 179 -9.25 16.50 -14.79
N PRO A 180 -8.60 17.12 -15.79
CA PRO A 180 -8.34 18.55 -15.71
C PRO A 180 -9.72 19.19 -15.72
N SER A 181 -10.03 19.96 -14.68
CA SER A 181 -11.19 20.82 -14.68
C SER A 181 -10.99 21.91 -15.74
N SER A 182 -11.48 21.67 -16.96
CA SER A 182 -11.65 22.70 -17.98
C SER A 182 -13.13 22.80 -18.40
N SER A 183 -13.73 23.88 -17.90
CA SER A 183 -14.85 24.62 -18.48
C SER A 183 -14.91 25.94 -17.71
N ALA A 184 -15.09 27.13 -18.24
CA ALA A 184 -15.06 27.70 -19.58
C ALA A 184 -15.12 29.22 -19.31
N GLN A 185 -14.22 29.98 -19.95
CA GLN A 185 -14.35 31.38 -20.41
C GLN A 185 -15.01 32.46 -19.50
N GLY A 186 -14.21 33.48 -19.18
CA GLY A 186 -14.66 34.80 -18.70
C GLY A 186 -13.47 35.65 -18.21
N ALA A 187 -13.01 36.60 -19.02
CA ALA A 187 -11.95 37.59 -18.73
C ALA A 187 -12.32 38.54 -17.54
N PRO A 188 -11.43 39.40 -16.98
CA PRO A 188 -10.11 39.85 -17.48
C PRO A 188 -8.93 39.79 -16.50
N LYS A 189 -7.75 40.06 -17.07
CA LYS A 189 -6.45 40.29 -16.41
C LYS A 189 -6.56 41.10 -15.11
N ALA A 190 -6.01 40.55 -14.02
CA ALA A 190 -5.48 41.32 -12.92
C ALA A 190 -4.07 40.82 -12.59
N THR A 191 -3.10 41.70 -12.82
CA THR A 191 -1.70 41.61 -12.43
C THR A 191 -1.62 41.53 -10.91
N HIS A 192 -1.12 40.42 -10.36
CA HIS A 192 -0.64 40.39 -8.98
C HIS A 192 0.84 40.02 -8.97
N SER A 193 1.63 41.08 -9.01
CA SER A 193 3.00 41.15 -8.53
C SER A 193 3.15 40.37 -7.22
N THR A 194 3.94 39.30 -7.26
CA THR A 194 4.44 38.67 -6.03
C THR A 194 5.45 39.63 -5.42
N PRO A 195 5.29 40.12 -4.17
CA PRO A 195 6.33 40.91 -3.52
C PRO A 195 7.48 39.95 -3.21
N VAL A 196 8.57 40.11 -3.94
CA VAL A 196 9.87 39.53 -3.60
C VAL A 196 10.24 40.09 -2.22
N GLY A 197 10.31 39.23 -1.19
CA GLY A 197 10.66 39.61 0.18
C GLY A 197 9.59 39.40 1.26
N ALA A 198 8.46 38.76 0.96
CA ALA A 198 7.41 38.49 1.95
C ALA A 198 7.78 37.35 2.93
N VAL A 199 7.48 37.53 4.22
CA VAL A 199 7.73 36.55 5.29
C VAL A 199 6.94 35.25 5.04
N LEU A 200 7.59 34.09 5.12
CA LEU A 200 6.99 32.80 4.77
C LEU A 200 6.63 31.96 6.01
N GLY A 201 5.34 31.81 6.27
CA GLY A 201 4.75 30.94 7.28
C GLY A 201 4.51 29.51 6.80
N ASN A 202 4.65 28.55 7.72
CA ASN A 202 4.17 27.18 7.58
C ASN A 202 2.88 27.00 8.40
N ARG A 203 1.74 26.78 7.74
CA ARG A 203 0.43 26.62 8.37
C ARG A 203 0.37 25.46 9.37
N GLY A 204 1.10 24.38 9.11
CA GLY A 204 1.10 23.16 9.93
C GLY A 204 1.87 23.32 11.23
N SER A 205 3.00 24.03 11.22
CA SER A 205 3.83 24.23 12.42
C SER A 205 3.61 25.58 13.11
N LYS A 206 2.86 26.49 12.48
CA LYS A 206 2.70 27.90 12.89
C LYS A 206 4.05 28.61 13.07
N VAL A 207 5.04 28.27 12.24
CA VAL A 207 6.38 28.91 12.24
C VAL A 207 6.56 29.75 10.99
N TYR A 208 7.14 30.93 11.10
CA TYR A 208 7.50 31.78 9.95
C TYR A 208 9.02 31.97 9.76
N HIS A 209 9.41 32.18 8.51
CA HIS A 209 10.78 32.38 8.06
C HIS A 209 10.90 33.69 7.29
N LEU A 210 11.98 34.41 7.51
CA LEU A 210 12.36 35.61 6.77
C LEU A 210 13.01 35.24 5.43
N PRO A 211 12.84 36.08 4.39
CA PRO A 211 13.47 35.86 3.08
C PRO A 211 15.00 35.88 3.11
N GLN A 212 15.60 36.45 4.16
CA GLN A 212 17.04 36.46 4.40
C GLN A 212 17.32 35.93 5.82
N GLY A 213 18.44 35.23 6.00
CA GLY A 213 18.87 34.75 7.32
C GLY A 213 18.20 33.47 7.83
N CYS A 214 17.25 32.88 7.10
CA CYS A 214 16.55 31.67 7.48
C CYS A 214 16.87 30.48 6.55
N PRO A 215 17.69 29.50 7.00
CA PRO A 215 17.97 28.30 6.22
C PRO A 215 16.72 27.49 5.85
N GLY A 216 15.65 27.61 6.65
CA GLY A 216 14.37 26.94 6.41
C GLY A 216 13.40 27.67 5.48
N TYR A 217 13.80 28.78 4.84
CA TYR A 217 12.88 29.58 4.03
C TYR A 217 12.32 28.79 2.83
N GLU A 218 13.13 28.04 2.11
CA GLU A 218 12.67 27.27 0.95
C GLU A 218 12.08 25.90 1.30
N SER A 219 12.36 25.39 2.50
CA SER A 219 11.97 24.05 2.93
C SER A 219 10.50 23.94 3.39
N VAL A 220 9.76 25.06 3.43
CA VAL A 220 8.32 25.02 3.67
C VAL A 220 7.63 24.41 2.46
N SER A 221 6.93 23.28 2.64
CA SER A 221 6.16 22.64 1.57
C SER A 221 5.10 23.57 0.98
N ALA A 222 4.93 23.62 -0.34
CA ALA A 222 3.97 24.51 -1.02
C ALA A 222 2.53 24.44 -0.44
N LYS A 223 2.07 23.24 -0.08
CA LYS A 223 0.74 23.01 0.53
C LYS A 223 0.51 23.76 1.86
N ASN A 224 1.59 24.06 2.58
CA ASN A 224 1.55 24.69 3.90
C ASN A 224 2.08 26.13 3.90
N ARG A 225 2.44 26.70 2.75
CA ARG A 225 2.95 28.08 2.66
C ARG A 225 1.84 29.09 2.93
N VAL A 226 2.16 30.09 3.75
CA VAL A 226 1.36 31.29 3.98
C VAL A 226 2.31 32.48 3.88
N HIS A 227 2.01 33.46 3.05
CA HIS A 227 2.85 34.65 2.91
C HIS A 227 2.30 35.77 3.79
N PHE A 228 3.19 36.45 4.50
CA PHE A 228 2.88 37.63 5.29
C PHE A 228 3.69 38.81 4.77
N GLU A 229 3.08 39.99 4.76
CA GLU A 229 3.73 41.23 4.34
C GLU A 229 4.95 41.55 5.21
N ASN A 230 4.88 41.24 6.51
CA ASN A 230 5.94 41.47 7.48
C ASN A 230 5.80 40.55 8.71
N GLU A 231 6.80 40.56 9.58
CA GLU A 231 6.80 39.75 10.80
C GLU A 231 5.66 40.09 11.77
N ALA A 232 5.26 41.37 11.85
CA ALA A 232 4.20 41.80 12.75
C ALA A 232 2.86 41.14 12.40
N LYS A 233 2.55 41.04 11.10
CA LYS A 233 1.37 40.33 10.60
C LYS A 233 1.46 38.82 10.84
N ALA A 234 2.63 38.22 10.69
CA ALA A 234 2.83 36.80 10.99
C ALA A 234 2.59 36.51 12.48
N ARG A 235 3.12 37.34 13.38
CA ARG A 235 2.90 37.23 14.84
C ARG A 235 1.45 37.46 15.22
N ALA A 236 0.80 38.48 14.66
CA ALA A 236 -0.63 38.74 14.89
C ALA A 236 -1.52 37.58 14.40
N ALA A 237 -1.10 36.87 13.36
CA ALA A 237 -1.77 35.65 12.87
C ALA A 237 -1.44 34.37 13.69
N GLY A 238 -0.70 34.51 14.80
CA GLY A 238 -0.36 33.42 15.71
C GLY A 238 0.83 32.56 15.25
N PHE A 239 1.72 33.09 14.40
CA PHE A 239 2.92 32.39 13.97
C PHE A 239 4.15 32.86 14.76
N ARG A 240 5.06 31.94 15.07
CA ARG A 240 6.32 32.21 15.77
C ARG A 240 7.51 32.20 14.82
N LYS A 241 8.55 32.99 15.08
CA LYS A 241 9.77 33.02 14.27
C LYS A 241 10.50 31.67 14.37
N ALA A 242 11.04 31.17 13.26
CA ALA A 242 11.86 29.96 13.31
C ALA A 242 13.14 30.24 14.12
N GLY A 243 13.48 29.34 15.06
CA GLY A 243 14.62 29.54 15.98
C GLY A 243 16.00 29.51 15.30
N ASN A 244 16.07 29.04 14.06
CA ASN A 244 17.28 28.99 13.24
C ASN A 244 17.40 30.17 12.25
N CYS A 245 16.47 31.13 12.30
CA CYS A 245 16.58 32.38 11.57
C CYS A 245 17.55 33.33 12.30
N ARG A 246 18.65 33.71 11.64
CA ARG A 246 19.61 34.72 12.12
C ARG A 246 19.17 36.11 11.71
#